data_AF-Q4JUA7-F1
#
_entry.id   AF-Q4JUA7-F1
#
_cell.length_a   1.000
_cell.length_b   1.000
_cell.length_c   1.000
_cell.angle_alpha   90.00
_cell.angle_beta   90.00
_cell.angle_gamma   90.00
#
_symmetry.space_group_name_H-M   'P 1'
#
loop_
_entity.id
_entity.type
_entity.pdbx_description
1 polymer ?
#
loop_
_entity_poly.entity_id
_entity_poly.type
_entity_poly.pdbx_seq_one_letter_code
_entity_poly.pdbx_strand_id
1 'polypeptide(L)'
;MDEIGGMDHGEMGGMSGMMSQEDMTALEEAQGTGAARLYLEQMTAHHEGAVDMARDEVADGQNPHATTLAEQIINDQEAEIAQMQQMLTDL
;
A
#
# COMPACT_ATOMS: atom_id res chain seq x y z
N MET A 1 -36.75 2.37 10.15
CA MET A 1 -36.47 1.41 9.07
C MET A 1 -36.56 2.21 7.79
N ASP A 2 -35.44 2.75 7.36
CA ASP A 2 -35.15 3.02 5.96
C ASP A 2 -33.64 2.88 5.86
N GLU A 3 -33.25 1.82 5.15
CA GLU A 3 -31.89 1.31 5.02
C GLU A 3 -31.03 2.33 4.29
N ILE A 4 -29.97 2.81 4.95
CA ILE A 4 -28.85 3.43 4.25
C ILE A 4 -28.11 2.28 3.57
N GLY A 5 -28.56 1.99 2.35
CA GLY A 5 -27.95 1.00 1.47
C GLY A 5 -26.47 1.29 1.32
N GLY A 6 -25.68 0.23 1.50
CA GLY A 6 -24.23 0.25 1.39
C GLY A 6 -23.79 0.99 0.13
N MET A 7 -22.97 2.01 0.35
CA MET A 7 -22.20 2.62 -0.72
C MET A 7 -21.17 1.58 -1.16
N ASP A 8 -21.56 0.82 -2.17
CA ASP A 8 -20.68 0.05 -3.03
C ASP A 8 -19.59 1.01 -3.56
N HIS A 9 -18.39 0.93 -3.00
CA HIS A 9 -17.18 1.55 -3.54
C HIS A 9 -16.68 0.75 -4.76
N GLY A 10 -17.60 0.42 -5.67
CA GLY A 10 -17.32 -0.20 -6.94
C GLY A 10 -16.73 0.82 -7.91
N GLU A 11 -15.46 0.60 -8.28
CA GLU A 11 -14.94 0.92 -9.61
C GLU A 11 -14.74 2.40 -9.96
N MET A 12 -13.98 3.11 -9.12
CA MET A 12 -13.24 4.32 -9.53
C MET A 12 -11.75 4.02 -9.40
N GLY A 13 -11.18 3.25 -10.35
CA GLY A 13 -9.74 2.99 -10.51
C GLY A 13 -8.92 3.18 -9.23
N GLY A 14 -9.16 2.35 -8.21
CA GLY A 14 -8.47 2.46 -6.93
C GLY A 14 -6.99 2.28 -7.17
N MET A 15 -6.17 3.25 -6.78
CA MET A 15 -4.72 3.12 -6.88
C MET A 15 -4.32 1.83 -6.16
N SER A 16 -3.69 0.91 -6.90
CA SER A 16 -3.22 -0.37 -6.36
C SER A 16 -2.45 -0.11 -5.06
N GLY A 17 -2.68 -0.92 -4.03
CA GLY A 17 -1.99 -0.83 -2.74
C GLY A 17 -2.57 0.16 -1.71
N MET A 18 -3.52 1.03 -2.05
CA MET A 18 -4.14 1.91 -1.05
C MET A 18 -5.01 1.11 -0.06
N MET A 19 -4.80 1.33 1.24
CA MET A 19 -5.59 0.70 2.30
C MET A 19 -7.01 1.27 2.33
N SER A 20 -8.01 0.39 2.44
CA SER A 20 -9.40 0.81 2.60
C SER A 20 -9.68 1.31 4.02
N GLN A 21 -10.83 1.97 4.21
CA GLN A 21 -11.27 2.36 5.55
C GLN A 21 -11.47 1.15 6.47
N GLU A 22 -11.92 0.03 5.92
CA GLU A 22 -12.08 -1.25 6.63
C GLU A 22 -10.72 -1.82 7.07
N ASP A 23 -9.71 -1.78 6.19
CA ASP A 23 -8.34 -2.21 6.50
C ASP A 23 -7.75 -1.40 7.67
N MET A 24 -7.98 -0.08 7.66
CA MET A 24 -7.54 0.82 8.73
C MET A 24 -8.24 0.51 10.06
N THR A 25 -9.55 0.27 10.05
CA THR A 25 -10.29 -0.13 11.25
C THR A 25 -9.80 -1.48 11.79
N ALA A 26 -9.57 -2.46 10.91
CA ALA A 26 -9.03 -3.76 11.31
C ALA A 26 -7.63 -3.62 11.97
N LEU A 27 -6.79 -2.72 11.45
CA LEU A 27 -5.48 -2.42 12.03
C LEU A 27 -5.58 -1.76 13.41
N GLU A 28 -6.50 -0.81 13.59
CA GLU A 28 -6.75 -0.13 14.88
C GLU A 28 -7.21 -1.09 15.98
N GLU A 29 -7.99 -2.11 15.62
CA GLU A 29 -8.54 -3.10 16.57
C GLU A 29 -7.56 -4.25 16.88
N ALA A 30 -6.58 -4.49 16.00
CA ALA A 30 -5.62 -5.57 16.14
C ALA A 30 -4.66 -5.35 17.31
N GLN A 31 -4.16 -6.45 17.89
CA GLN A 31 -3.29 -6.41 19.08
C GLN A 31 -2.13 -7.42 18.97
N GLY A 32 -1.04 -7.12 19.67
CA GLY A 32 0.14 -8.00 19.78
C GLY A 32 0.70 -8.41 18.41
N THR A 33 1.08 -9.69 18.28
CA THR A 33 1.60 -10.26 17.02
C THR A 33 0.59 -10.15 15.86
N GLY A 34 -0.71 -10.15 16.16
CA GLY A 34 -1.76 -9.97 15.14
C GLY A 34 -1.73 -8.59 14.51
N ALA A 35 -1.54 -7.53 15.31
CA ALA A 35 -1.35 -6.16 14.79
C ALA A 35 -0.09 -6.04 13.95
N ALA A 36 1.03 -6.62 14.41
CA ALA A 36 2.29 -6.59 13.68
C ALA A 36 2.16 -7.27 12.31
N ARG A 37 1.55 -8.46 12.27
CA ARG A 37 1.28 -9.19 11.02
C ARG A 37 0.42 -8.35 10.07
N LEU A 38 -0.71 -7.84 10.56
CA LEU A 38 -1.66 -7.08 9.74
C LEU A 38 -1.02 -5.80 9.17
N TYR A 39 -0.26 -5.08 9.98
CA TYR A 39 0.49 -3.90 9.54
C TYR A 39 1.47 -4.25 8.41
N LEU A 40 2.29 -5.29 8.59
CA LEU A 40 3.29 -5.68 7.61
C LEU A 40 2.66 -6.16 6.29
N GLU A 41 1.57 -6.92 6.36
CA GLU A 41 0.84 -7.38 5.17
C GLU A 41 0.23 -6.20 4.40
N GLN A 42 -0.46 -5.29 5.08
CA GLN A 42 -1.07 -4.11 4.46
C GLN A 42 -0.02 -3.15 3.89
N MET A 43 1.07 -2.91 4.62
CA MET A 43 2.11 -1.99 4.20
C MET A 43 2.95 -2.54 3.04
N THR A 44 3.13 -3.86 2.96
CA THR A 44 3.73 -4.53 1.80
C THR A 44 2.90 -4.27 0.54
N ALA A 45 1.59 -4.52 0.59
CA ALA A 45 0.71 -4.27 -0.56
C ALA A 45 0.69 -2.78 -0.97
N HIS A 46 0.71 -1.86 0.01
CA HIS A 46 0.82 -0.43 -0.25
C HIS A 46 2.12 -0.07 -0.96
N HIS A 47 3.24 -0.66 -0.55
CA HIS A 47 4.53 -0.40 -1.17
C HIS A 47 4.62 -0.97 -2.58
N GLU A 48 4.06 -2.16 -2.84
CA GLU A 48 3.97 -2.73 -4.19
C GLU A 48 3.20 -1.82 -5.14
N GLY A 49 2.06 -1.29 -4.68
CA GLY A 49 1.29 -0.30 -5.45
C GLY A 49 2.05 0.99 -5.72
N ALA A 50 2.81 1.49 -4.74
CA ALA A 50 3.66 2.67 -4.91
C ALA A 50 4.80 2.44 -5.91
N VAL A 51 5.41 1.24 -5.90
CA VAL A 51 6.45 0.85 -6.86
C VAL A 51 5.88 0.80 -8.27
N ASP A 52 4.69 0.25 -8.47
CA ASP A 52 4.05 0.20 -9.79
C ASP A 52 3.78 1.61 -10.33
N MET A 53 3.22 2.51 -9.50
CA MET A 53 3.01 3.91 -9.89
C MET A 53 4.32 4.65 -10.17
N ALA A 54 5.36 4.40 -9.40
CA ALA A 54 6.67 5.00 -9.61
C ALA A 54 7.31 4.49 -10.91
N ARG A 55 7.14 3.22 -11.26
CA ARG A 55 7.58 2.68 -12.56
C ARG A 55 6.88 3.34 -13.73
N ASP A 56 5.58 3.62 -13.61
CA ASP A 56 4.83 4.38 -14.63
C ASP A 56 5.38 5.81 -14.79
N GLU A 57 5.68 6.53 -13.69
CA GLU A 57 6.29 7.86 -13.76
C GLU A 57 7.71 7.83 -14.35
N VAL A 58 8.48 6.78 -14.11
CA VAL A 58 9.81 6.61 -14.75
C VAL A 58 9.67 6.36 -16.25
N ALA A 59 8.65 5.61 -16.67
CA ALA A 59 8.44 5.26 -18.07
C ALA A 59 7.89 6.43 -18.90
N ASP A 60 6.89 7.14 -18.37
CA ASP A 60 6.06 8.09 -19.13
C ASP A 60 6.15 9.55 -18.62
N GLY A 61 6.81 9.77 -17.47
CA GLY A 61 6.94 11.08 -16.83
C GLY A 61 7.75 12.08 -17.66
N GLN A 62 7.34 13.35 -17.61
CA GLN A 62 7.99 14.44 -18.34
C GLN A 62 8.78 15.40 -17.43
N ASN A 63 8.52 15.35 -16.12
CA ASN A 63 9.22 16.21 -15.16
C ASN A 63 10.45 15.48 -14.62
N PRO A 64 11.68 15.94 -14.93
CA PRO A 64 12.90 15.22 -14.52
C PRO A 64 13.05 15.12 -13.00
N HIS A 65 12.52 16.06 -12.22
CA HIS A 65 12.51 15.96 -10.76
C HIS A 65 11.55 14.89 -10.26
N ALA A 66 10.39 14.73 -10.92
CA ALA A 66 9.41 13.70 -10.56
C ALA A 66 9.94 12.31 -10.92
N THR A 67 10.53 12.13 -12.12
CA THR A 67 11.19 10.89 -12.52
C THR A 67 12.33 10.51 -11.57
N THR A 68 13.18 11.46 -11.17
CA THR A 68 14.26 11.19 -10.21
C THR A 68 13.72 10.75 -8.85
N LEU A 69 12.62 11.37 -8.39
CA LEU A 69 11.96 10.96 -7.14
C LEU A 69 11.34 9.56 -7.28
N ALA A 70 10.73 9.24 -8.42
CA ALA A 70 10.15 7.93 -8.68
C ALA A 70 11.22 6.81 -8.68
N GLU A 71 12.40 7.05 -9.25
CA GLU A 71 13.54 6.13 -9.16
C GLU A 71 13.97 5.89 -7.70
N GLN A 72 13.98 6.93 -6.86
CA GLN A 72 14.29 6.79 -5.43
C GLN A 72 13.23 5.96 -4.71
N ILE A 73 11.94 6.25 -4.96
CA ILE A 73 10.81 5.50 -4.40
C ILE A 73 10.92 4.01 -4.76
N ILE A 74 11.21 3.66 -6.01
CA ILE A 74 11.37 2.24 -6.40
C ILE A 74 12.44 1.56 -5.54
N ASN A 75 13.63 2.15 -5.44
CA ASN A 75 14.75 1.54 -4.70
C ASN A 75 14.44 1.39 -3.21
N ASP A 76 13.91 2.43 -2.59
CA ASP A 76 13.64 2.44 -1.15
C ASP A 76 12.50 1.48 -0.79
N GLN A 77 11.38 1.55 -1.53
CA GLN A 77 10.20 0.74 -1.26
C GLN A 77 10.44 -0.75 -1.57
N GLU A 78 11.23 -1.10 -2.59
CA GLU A 78 11.63 -2.51 -2.84
C GLU A 78 12.49 -3.06 -1.68
N ALA A 79 13.38 -2.23 -1.11
CA ALA A 79 14.18 -2.63 0.05
C ALA A 79 13.32 -2.78 1.32
N GLU A 80 12.31 -1.93 1.50
CA GLU A 80 11.36 -2.02 2.61
C GLU A 80 10.43 -3.22 2.48
N ILE A 81 9.95 -3.55 1.27
CA ILE A 81 9.19 -4.78 1.00
C ILE A 81 9.99 -6.01 1.44
N ALA A 82 11.26 -6.11 1.06
CA ALA A 82 12.11 -7.23 1.45
C ALA A 82 12.27 -7.33 2.98
N GLN A 83 12.42 -6.20 3.67
CA GLN A 83 12.50 -6.16 5.13
C GLN A 83 11.18 -6.58 5.79
N MET A 84 10.03 -6.14 5.27
CA MET A 84 8.72 -6.52 5.79
C MET A 84 8.43 -8.00 5.59
N GLN A 85 8.80 -8.57 4.45
CA GLN A 85 8.69 -10.01 4.19
C GLN A 85 9.57 -10.84 5.14
N GLN A 86 10.78 -10.36 5.44
CA GLN A 86 11.64 -10.98 6.44
C GLN A 86 11.00 -10.91 7.83
N MET A 87 10.52 -9.74 8.26
CA MET A 87 9.83 -9.59 9.54
C MET A 87 8.61 -10.50 9.66
N LEU A 88 7.80 -10.65 8.59
CA LEU A 88 6.66 -11.58 8.56
C LEU A 88 7.06 -13.05 8.75
N THR A 89 8.25 -13.42 8.29
CA THR A 89 8.81 -14.76 8.47
C THR A 89 9.29 -14.99 9.90
N ASP A 90 9.71 -13.92 10.58
CA ASP A 90 10.27 -13.96 11.94
C ASP A 90 9.20 -13.83 13.05
N LEU A 91 7.95 -13.50 12.71
CA LEU A 91 6.79 -13.45 13.63
C LEU A 91 6.33 -14.83 14.11
#